data_AF-A0A1G9Q6C6-F1
#
_entry.id   AF-A0A1G9Q6C6-F1
#
_cell.length_a   1.000
_cell.length_b   1.000
_cell.length_c   1.000
_cell.angle_alpha   90.00
_cell.angle_beta   90.00
_cell.angle_gamma   90.00
#
_symmetry.space_group_name_H-M   'P 1'
#
loop_
_entity.id
_entity.type
_entity.pdbx_description
1 polymer ?
#
loop_
_entity_poly.entity_id
_entity_poly.type
_entity_poly.pdbx_seq_one_letter_code
_entity_poly.pdbx_strand_id
1 'polypeptide(L)'
;MTIEEQLTRALRTIADRAENQDVLAGVTAKRRRRARRRATGTLAGVCVTVLAAWGVLVARPAPQVVVDAARPGANPVERVWPQAVFTMPGRLRPLAAISATEVLVWADRGALEVYDAGSGRSRTVTALATAPVILAVDRERVVWLADGYAWVASLRTGGSARKVGPVAGEAVDRVALAGRYVVWSSPLDGVRRMGVDGGSPERVAGSKGLQLVEWPWATDEPLDTRTNPTKVVDLRTGRTIRIRPIPGVEGLRCGPTWCAGMRGGTAVVQRSDGNRSEVRRGLRGYPYRDRFFIGAGEIYDAATGTTVTFDGAKAGSGTNWSTGSGVVFWAQGGGVRVVNLAAVAQR
;
A
#
# COMPACT_ATOMS: atom_id res chain seq x y z
N MET A 1 -22.62 -13.55 -41.47
CA MET A 1 -21.83 -14.23 -40.41
C MET A 1 -22.34 -13.72 -39.08
N THR A 2 -23.02 -14.57 -38.31
CA THR A 2 -23.79 -14.16 -37.14
C THR A 2 -22.95 -14.28 -35.86
N ILE A 3 -23.32 -13.52 -34.82
CA ILE A 3 -22.65 -13.51 -33.49
C ILE A 3 -22.57 -14.92 -32.87
N GLU A 4 -23.57 -15.75 -33.16
CA GLU A 4 -23.65 -17.14 -32.71
C GLU A 4 -22.54 -18.03 -33.29
N GLU A 5 -22.17 -17.80 -34.56
CA GLU A 5 -21.08 -18.51 -35.22
C GLU A 5 -19.72 -18.09 -34.66
N GLN A 6 -19.57 -16.82 -34.26
CA GLN A 6 -18.36 -16.33 -33.60
C GLN A 6 -18.23 -16.88 -32.17
N LEU A 7 -19.33 -16.97 -31.42
CA LEU A 7 -19.34 -17.54 -30.07
C LEU A 7 -19.02 -19.04 -30.10
N THR A 8 -19.61 -19.78 -31.04
CA THR A 8 -19.36 -21.22 -31.20
C THR A 8 -17.91 -21.51 -31.58
N ARG A 9 -17.31 -20.66 -32.42
CA ARG A 9 -15.90 -20.77 -32.83
C ARG A 9 -14.94 -20.40 -31.69
N ALA A 10 -15.28 -19.39 -30.90
CA ALA A 10 -14.51 -19.01 -29.71
C ALA A 10 -14.53 -20.11 -28.64
N LEU A 11 -15.69 -20.71 -28.37
CA LEU A 11 -15.83 -21.78 -27.38
C LEU A 11 -15.07 -23.06 -27.78
N ARG A 12 -15.09 -23.45 -29.07
CA ARG A 12 -14.26 -24.56 -29.57
C ARG A 12 -12.75 -24.30 -29.43
N THR A 13 -12.31 -23.08 -29.71
CA THR A 13 -10.89 -22.69 -29.59
C THR A 13 -10.41 -22.71 -28.13
N ILE A 14 -11.31 -22.45 -27.17
CA ILE A 14 -11.02 -22.53 -25.73
C ILE A 14 -11.03 -23.99 -25.25
N ALA A 15 -11.94 -24.81 -25.74
CA ALA A 15 -12.00 -26.24 -25.41
C ALA A 15 -10.75 -26.99 -25.90
N ASP A 16 -10.29 -26.74 -27.13
CA ASP A 16 -9.07 -27.37 -27.68
C ASP A 16 -7.79 -26.96 -26.95
N ARG A 17 -7.80 -25.80 -26.27
CA ARG A 17 -6.67 -25.34 -25.43
C ARG A 17 -6.69 -25.91 -24.01
N ALA A 18 -7.84 -26.41 -23.54
CA ALA A 18 -8.00 -26.91 -22.18
C ALA A 18 -7.57 -28.38 -22.02
N GLU A 19 -7.51 -29.15 -23.11
CA GLU A 19 -7.32 -30.61 -23.06
C GLU A 19 -5.87 -31.08 -22.79
N ASN A 20 -4.90 -30.17 -22.58
CA ASN A 20 -3.48 -30.54 -22.41
C ASN A 20 -2.78 -29.99 -21.17
N GLN A 21 -3.51 -29.60 -20.13
CA GLN A 21 -2.90 -29.35 -18.82
C GLN A 21 -3.48 -30.31 -17.78
N ASP A 22 -2.70 -31.32 -17.42
CA ASP A 22 -2.98 -32.20 -16.29
C ASP A 22 -2.84 -31.40 -14.97
N VAL A 23 -3.94 -30.76 -14.58
CA VAL A 23 -4.07 -29.97 -13.34
C VAL A 23 -3.88 -30.86 -12.11
N LEU A 24 -4.10 -32.17 -12.21
CA LEU A 24 -3.97 -33.12 -11.10
C LEU A 24 -2.49 -33.43 -10.79
N ALA A 25 -1.61 -33.47 -11.80
CA ALA A 25 -0.17 -33.60 -11.62
C ALA A 25 0.44 -32.39 -10.86
N GLY A 26 -0.03 -31.17 -11.15
CA GLY A 26 0.43 -29.95 -10.48
C GLY A 26 0.03 -29.88 -8.99
N VAL A 27 -1.18 -30.33 -8.66
CA VAL A 27 -1.71 -30.30 -7.30
C VAL A 27 -1.08 -31.39 -6.42
N THR A 28 -0.83 -32.58 -6.97
CA THR A 28 -0.16 -33.68 -6.25
C THR A 28 1.31 -33.38 -5.94
N ALA A 29 2.04 -32.73 -6.86
CA ALA A 29 3.41 -32.27 -6.62
C ALA A 29 3.50 -31.19 -5.52
N LYS A 30 2.54 -30.27 -5.46
CA LYS A 30 2.48 -29.21 -4.43
C LYS A 30 2.11 -29.76 -3.05
N ARG A 31 1.25 -30.80 -3.00
CA ARG A 31 0.88 -31.48 -1.75
C ARG A 31 2.03 -32.30 -1.15
N ARG A 32 2.82 -33.01 -1.99
CA ARG A 32 4.03 -33.74 -1.55
C ARG A 32 5.12 -32.82 -0.98
N ARG A 33 5.32 -31.61 -1.54
CA ARG A 33 6.28 -30.63 -0.99
C ARG A 33 5.88 -30.08 0.38
N ARG A 34 4.58 -29.86 0.62
CA ARG A 34 4.07 -29.42 1.95
C ARG A 34 4.16 -30.53 3.00
N ALA A 35 3.94 -31.79 2.62
CA ALA A 35 4.08 -32.93 3.53
C ALA A 35 5.54 -33.14 3.98
N ARG A 36 6.52 -33.04 3.06
CA ARG A 36 7.95 -33.20 3.40
C ARG A 36 8.49 -32.11 4.32
N ARG A 37 7.97 -30.87 4.24
CA ARG A 37 8.40 -29.76 5.11
C ARG A 37 7.85 -29.84 6.55
N ARG A 38 6.86 -30.69 6.81
CA ARG A 38 6.29 -30.90 8.16
C ARG A 38 6.87 -32.12 8.89
N ALA A 39 7.76 -32.89 8.25
CA ALA A 39 8.34 -34.11 8.81
C ALA A 39 9.79 -33.96 9.32
N THR A 40 10.35 -32.74 9.35
CA THR A 40 11.76 -32.50 9.74
C THR A 40 11.91 -31.76 11.07
N GLY A 41 10.97 -31.96 11.99
CA GLY A 41 10.89 -31.17 13.22
C GLY A 41 10.40 -31.94 14.44
N THR A 42 10.89 -33.15 14.66
CA THR A 42 10.82 -33.84 15.96
C THR A 42 11.74 -35.06 15.92
N LEU A 43 12.88 -35.01 16.63
CA LEU A 43 13.52 -36.14 17.29
C LEU A 43 14.67 -35.59 18.16
N ALA A 44 14.33 -35.22 19.39
CA ALA A 44 15.25 -35.21 20.51
C ALA A 44 14.82 -36.37 21.42
N GLY A 45 15.74 -37.30 21.70
CA GLY A 45 15.47 -38.50 22.48
C GLY A 45 16.71 -39.35 22.69
N VAL A 46 17.56 -38.90 23.62
CA VAL A 46 18.42 -39.62 24.59
C VAL A 46 18.87 -41.05 24.26
N CYS A 47 20.21 -41.29 24.30
CA CYS A 47 20.80 -42.35 25.13
C CYS A 47 22.33 -42.18 25.31
N VAL A 48 22.76 -42.55 26.52
CA VAL A 48 24.04 -42.32 27.22
C VAL A 48 25.03 -43.47 26.96
N THR A 49 26.35 -43.21 26.97
CA THR A 49 27.36 -43.89 27.84
C THR A 49 28.80 -43.41 27.51
N VAL A 50 29.45 -42.70 28.45
CA VAL A 50 30.63 -43.07 29.30
C VAL A 50 31.96 -43.28 28.55
N LEU A 51 32.93 -42.37 28.73
CA LEU A 51 34.19 -42.63 29.47
C LEU A 51 35.25 -41.50 29.32
N ALA A 52 35.84 -41.19 30.48
CA ALA A 52 37.22 -40.78 30.73
C ALA A 52 37.67 -39.33 30.49
N ALA A 53 38.11 -38.75 31.63
CA ALA A 53 39.41 -38.10 31.84
C ALA A 53 39.38 -36.60 32.21
N TRP A 54 39.54 -36.40 33.53
CA TRP A 54 40.47 -35.47 34.18
C TRP A 54 40.58 -34.02 33.68
N GLY A 55 40.24 -33.09 34.58
CA GLY A 55 40.69 -31.71 34.51
C GLY A 55 39.81 -30.75 35.31
N VAL A 56 40.07 -30.61 36.60
CA VAL A 56 39.49 -29.52 37.40
C VAL A 56 40.16 -28.22 36.96
N LEU A 57 39.46 -27.42 36.16
CA LEU A 57 39.76 -26.02 35.92
C LEU A 57 38.53 -25.22 36.36
N VAL A 58 38.68 -24.51 37.48
CA VAL A 58 37.69 -23.57 38.00
C VAL A 58 37.64 -22.37 37.05
N ALA A 59 36.82 -22.46 36.01
CA ALA A 59 36.53 -21.35 35.12
C ALA A 59 35.50 -20.42 35.79
N ARG A 60 35.97 -19.29 36.33
CA ARG A 60 35.12 -18.16 36.69
C ARG A 60 34.26 -17.77 35.47
N PRO A 61 32.93 -17.66 35.58
CA PRO A 61 32.14 -17.08 34.50
C PRO A 61 32.57 -15.62 34.34
N ALA A 62 33.17 -15.30 33.19
CA ALA A 62 33.36 -13.92 32.79
C ALA A 62 31.97 -13.28 32.67
N PRO A 63 31.76 -12.05 33.18
CA PRO A 63 30.50 -11.35 32.98
C PRO A 63 30.28 -11.24 31.48
N GLN A 64 29.19 -11.84 31.00
CA GLN A 64 28.70 -11.57 29.66
C GLN A 64 28.27 -10.11 29.66
N VAL A 65 29.16 -9.25 29.18
CA VAL A 65 28.77 -7.90 28.75
C VAL A 65 27.85 -8.13 27.56
N VAL A 66 26.55 -8.18 27.83
CA VAL A 66 25.54 -7.94 26.82
C VAL A 66 25.77 -6.50 26.38
N VAL A 67 26.61 -6.32 25.37
CA VAL A 67 26.66 -5.07 24.63
C VAL A 67 25.35 -5.05 23.86
N ASP A 68 24.32 -4.53 24.51
CA ASP A 68 23.08 -4.14 23.87
C ASP A 68 23.51 -3.08 22.86
N ALA A 69 23.66 -3.48 21.60
CA ALA A 69 24.02 -2.58 20.52
C ALA A 69 22.85 -1.61 20.40
N ALA A 70 22.93 -0.50 21.12
CA ALA A 70 21.98 0.58 21.09
C ALA A 70 21.76 0.92 19.62
N ARG A 71 20.59 0.51 19.10
CA ARG A 71 20.16 0.95 17.78
C ARG A 71 20.26 2.48 17.80
N PRO A 72 20.86 3.11 16.76
CA PRO A 72 20.88 4.55 16.63
C PRO A 72 19.48 5.07 16.99
N GLY A 73 19.41 5.95 17.99
CA GLY A 73 18.19 6.31 18.70
C GLY A 73 17.08 6.63 17.72
N ALA A 74 16.21 5.67 17.48
CA ALA A 74 15.12 5.84 16.54
C ALA A 74 14.15 6.85 17.17
N ASN A 75 13.92 7.97 16.49
CA ASN A 75 13.09 9.02 17.04
C ASN A 75 11.63 8.54 17.04
N PRO A 76 10.98 8.44 18.21
CA PRO A 76 9.56 8.06 18.26
C PRO A 76 8.74 9.07 17.46
N VAL A 77 7.75 8.60 16.70
CA VAL A 77 6.88 9.46 15.90
C VAL A 77 6.19 10.52 16.76
N GLU A 78 5.83 10.20 18.01
CA GLU A 78 5.26 11.12 18.98
C GLU A 78 6.19 12.29 19.33
N ARG A 79 7.51 12.08 19.27
CA ARG A 79 8.49 13.12 19.58
C ARG A 79 8.70 14.06 18.40
N VAL A 80 8.71 13.52 17.19
CA VAL A 80 9.05 14.28 15.97
C VAL A 80 7.82 14.95 15.36
N TRP A 81 6.69 14.24 15.32
CA TRP A 81 5.43 14.71 14.77
C TRP A 81 4.27 14.51 15.77
N PRO A 82 4.34 15.11 16.97
CA PRO A 82 3.30 14.92 17.99
C PRO A 82 1.89 15.20 17.48
N GLN A 83 1.74 16.22 16.63
CA GLN A 83 0.46 16.62 16.04
C GLN A 83 -0.12 15.62 15.03
N ALA A 84 0.70 14.69 14.53
CA ALA A 84 0.27 13.67 13.58
C ALA A 84 -0.20 12.38 14.26
N VAL A 85 -0.03 12.24 15.57
CA VAL A 85 -0.28 10.98 16.28
C VAL A 85 -1.45 11.12 17.25
N PHE A 86 -2.40 10.21 17.15
CA PHE A 86 -3.55 10.16 18.06
C PHE A 86 -4.08 8.72 18.20
N THR A 87 -5.00 8.53 19.14
CA THR A 87 -5.64 7.24 19.40
C THR A 87 -7.13 7.34 19.11
N MET A 88 -7.65 6.38 18.34
CA MET A 88 -9.04 6.23 17.97
C MET A 88 -9.70 5.08 18.75
N PRO A 89 -11.04 5.07 18.87
CA PRO A 89 -11.79 3.89 19.30
C PRO A 89 -11.47 2.65 18.45
N GLY A 90 -11.33 1.48 19.08
CA GLY A 90 -10.96 0.23 18.40
C GLY A 90 -11.95 -0.25 17.33
N ARG A 91 -13.21 0.20 17.40
CA ARG A 91 -14.29 -0.10 16.44
C ARG A 91 -14.21 0.68 15.12
N LEU A 92 -13.22 1.57 14.99
CA LEU A 92 -13.00 2.40 13.81
C LEU A 92 -11.72 1.96 13.13
N ARG A 93 -11.81 1.64 11.85
CA ARG A 93 -10.66 1.30 11.01
C ARG A 93 -10.31 2.47 10.08
N PRO A 94 -9.13 3.07 10.21
CA PRO A 94 -8.70 4.16 9.33
C PRO A 94 -8.64 3.73 7.85
N LEU A 95 -9.16 4.59 6.97
CA LEU A 95 -9.19 4.38 5.53
C LEU A 95 -8.38 5.42 4.75
N ALA A 96 -8.40 6.70 5.12
CA ALA A 96 -7.65 7.73 4.41
C ALA A 96 -7.53 9.03 5.22
N ALA A 97 -6.47 9.80 4.99
CA ALA A 97 -6.32 11.12 5.58
C ALA A 97 -7.14 12.15 4.78
N ILE A 98 -7.93 12.99 5.47
CA ILE A 98 -8.73 14.06 4.85
C ILE A 98 -8.06 15.41 5.09
N SER A 99 -7.75 15.70 6.36
CA SER A 99 -7.13 16.94 6.81
C SER A 99 -6.11 16.64 7.92
N ALA A 100 -5.60 17.67 8.60
CA ALA A 100 -4.68 17.47 9.73
C ALA A 100 -5.35 16.77 10.92
N THR A 101 -6.66 16.97 11.11
CA THR A 101 -7.42 16.36 12.23
C THR A 101 -8.44 15.33 11.77
N GLU A 102 -8.88 15.38 10.51
CA GLU A 102 -9.94 14.50 10.02
C GLU A 102 -9.38 13.30 9.26
N VAL A 103 -9.91 12.12 9.59
CA VAL A 103 -9.60 10.84 8.96
C VAL A 103 -10.91 10.17 8.54
N LEU A 104 -10.94 9.67 7.30
CA LEU A 104 -12.01 8.80 6.82
C LEU A 104 -11.83 7.43 7.47
N VAL A 105 -12.88 6.89 8.08
CA VAL A 105 -12.85 5.59 8.75
C VAL A 105 -14.00 4.70 8.32
N TRP A 106 -13.76 3.40 8.46
CA TRP A 106 -14.78 2.36 8.40
C TRP A 106 -15.21 2.00 9.82
N ALA A 107 -16.49 2.16 10.13
CA ALA A 107 -17.07 1.72 11.39
C ALA A 107 -17.58 0.27 11.28
N ASP A 108 -17.44 -0.51 12.35
CA ASP A 108 -17.87 -1.93 12.42
C ASP A 108 -19.34 -2.16 12.03
N ARG A 109 -20.18 -1.14 12.11
CA ARG A 109 -21.61 -1.21 11.75
C ARG A 109 -21.89 -1.02 10.26
N GLY A 110 -20.87 -1.04 9.40
CA GLY A 110 -21.08 -0.90 7.96
C GLY A 110 -21.27 0.54 7.52
N ALA A 111 -20.41 1.46 7.96
CA ALA A 111 -20.52 2.87 7.59
C ALA A 111 -19.16 3.50 7.32
N LEU A 112 -19.14 4.40 6.33
CA LEU A 112 -18.08 5.40 6.23
C LEU A 112 -18.40 6.54 7.18
N GLU A 113 -17.42 6.91 8.00
CA GLU A 113 -17.50 8.03 8.91
C GLU A 113 -16.28 8.94 8.72
N VAL A 114 -16.44 10.22 9.05
CA VAL A 114 -15.30 11.11 9.31
C VAL A 114 -15.10 11.18 10.81
N TYR A 115 -13.91 10.80 11.26
CA TYR A 115 -13.46 10.98 12.63
C TYR A 115 -12.58 12.22 12.74
N ASP A 116 -12.93 13.13 13.63
CA ASP A 116 -12.13 14.29 13.97
C ASP A 116 -11.31 14.01 15.23
N ALA A 117 -9.98 14.00 15.09
CA ALA A 117 -9.04 13.69 16.16
C ALA A 117 -8.96 14.77 17.25
N GLY A 118 -9.36 16.01 16.96
CA GLY A 118 -9.34 17.10 17.94
C GLY A 118 -10.49 16.99 18.95
N SER A 119 -11.67 16.63 18.46
CA SER A 119 -12.90 16.49 19.24
C SER A 119 -13.16 15.05 19.71
N GLY A 120 -12.50 14.07 19.08
CA GLY A 120 -12.74 12.65 19.31
C GLY A 120 -14.11 12.16 18.81
N ARG A 121 -14.82 12.98 18.02
CA ARG A 121 -16.16 12.67 17.52
C ARG A 121 -16.08 12.11 16.11
N SER A 122 -16.98 11.19 15.79
CA SER A 122 -17.24 10.75 14.42
C SER A 122 -18.61 11.21 13.93
N ARG A 123 -18.71 11.39 12.61
CA ARG A 123 -19.97 11.68 11.91
C ARG A 123 -20.12 10.76 10.72
N THR A 124 -21.31 10.21 10.54
CA THR A 124 -21.62 9.32 9.43
C THR A 124 -21.62 10.07 8.11
N VAL A 125 -20.89 9.52 7.14
CA VAL A 125 -20.93 9.97 5.74
C VAL A 125 -22.01 9.20 5.01
N THR A 126 -21.92 7.86 5.01
CA THR A 126 -22.88 6.99 4.32
C THR A 126 -22.77 5.56 4.84
N ALA A 127 -23.86 4.78 4.75
CA ALA A 127 -23.87 3.36 5.10
C ALA A 127 -23.50 2.50 3.89
N LEU A 128 -22.68 1.46 4.09
CA LEU A 128 -22.29 0.51 3.05
C LEU A 128 -22.35 -0.92 3.62
N ALA A 129 -22.70 -1.88 2.77
CA ALA A 129 -22.71 -3.29 3.16
C ALA A 129 -21.29 -3.83 3.42
N THR A 130 -20.31 -3.36 2.65
CA THR A 130 -18.92 -3.79 2.73
C THR A 130 -17.97 -2.60 2.67
N ALA A 131 -16.79 -2.77 3.26
CA ALA A 131 -15.78 -1.72 3.24
C ALA A 131 -15.20 -1.56 1.82
N PRO A 132 -15.06 -0.33 1.33
CA PRO A 132 -14.49 -0.08 0.00
C PRO A 132 -12.99 -0.45 -0.04
N VAL A 133 -12.60 -1.14 -1.11
CA VAL A 133 -11.20 -1.54 -1.35
C VAL A 133 -10.44 -0.46 -2.13
N ILE A 134 -11.07 0.11 -3.16
CA ILE A 134 -10.51 1.19 -3.99
C ILE A 134 -11.31 2.45 -3.70
N LEU A 135 -10.67 3.42 -3.04
CA LEU A 135 -11.29 4.68 -2.67
C LEU A 135 -10.30 5.84 -2.76
N ALA A 136 -10.84 7.05 -2.90
CA ALA A 136 -10.10 8.29 -2.74
C ALA A 136 -10.96 9.30 -1.99
N VAL A 137 -10.30 10.26 -1.36
CA VAL A 137 -10.94 11.27 -0.54
C VAL A 137 -10.28 12.62 -0.81
N ASP A 138 -11.10 13.68 -0.86
CA ASP A 138 -10.64 15.06 -0.74
C ASP A 138 -11.30 15.70 0.49
N ARG A 139 -11.22 17.03 0.64
CA ARG A 139 -11.81 17.71 1.81
C ARG A 139 -13.34 17.71 1.83
N GLU A 140 -13.97 17.46 0.70
CA GLU A 140 -15.42 17.64 0.51
C GLU A 140 -16.14 16.32 0.24
N ARG A 141 -15.45 15.33 -0.35
CA ARG A 141 -16.07 14.10 -0.86
C ARG A 141 -15.19 12.89 -0.67
N VAL A 142 -15.84 11.74 -0.62
CA VAL A 142 -15.23 10.42 -0.82
C VAL A 142 -15.78 9.82 -2.12
N VAL A 143 -14.91 9.15 -2.87
CA VAL A 143 -15.26 8.30 -4.00
C VAL A 143 -14.77 6.89 -3.77
N TRP A 144 -15.54 5.89 -4.18
CA TRP A 144 -15.10 4.50 -4.21
C TRP A 144 -15.65 3.78 -5.42
N LEU A 145 -15.03 2.66 -5.77
CA LEU A 145 -15.44 1.81 -6.88
C LEU A 145 -16.12 0.55 -6.32
N ALA A 146 -17.33 0.26 -6.81
CA ALA A 146 -18.08 -0.94 -6.45
C ALA A 146 -19.02 -1.35 -7.58
N ASP A 147 -19.10 -2.66 -7.83
CA ASP A 147 -20.00 -3.27 -8.82
C ASP A 147 -19.85 -2.73 -10.26
N GLY A 148 -18.63 -2.32 -10.63
CA GLY A 148 -18.36 -1.70 -11.93
C GLY A 148 -18.78 -0.23 -12.04
N TYR A 149 -19.12 0.43 -10.94
CA TYR A 149 -19.52 1.84 -10.88
C TYR A 149 -18.65 2.65 -9.92
N ALA A 150 -18.54 3.95 -10.21
CA ALA A 150 -18.03 4.94 -9.27
C ALA A 150 -19.18 5.48 -8.43
N TRP A 151 -18.96 5.56 -7.11
CA TRP A 151 -19.91 6.09 -6.14
C TRP A 151 -19.28 7.26 -5.41
N VAL A 152 -20.05 8.31 -5.15
CA VAL A 152 -19.58 9.51 -4.45
C VAL A 152 -20.52 9.83 -3.29
N ALA A 153 -19.95 10.22 -2.16
CA ALA A 153 -20.69 10.79 -1.04
C ALA A 153 -20.04 12.10 -0.58
N SER A 154 -20.89 13.05 -0.14
CA SER A 154 -20.45 14.28 0.49
C SER A 154 -19.93 13.97 1.88
N LEU A 155 -18.72 14.42 2.19
CA LEU A 155 -18.22 14.35 3.55
C LEU A 155 -19.05 15.28 4.43
N ARG A 156 -19.23 16.55 4.12
CA ARG A 156 -19.83 17.52 5.06
C ARG A 156 -21.27 17.23 5.44
N THR A 157 -22.12 17.00 4.44
CA THR A 157 -23.56 16.81 4.65
C THR A 157 -23.92 15.36 4.97
N GLY A 158 -23.02 14.41 4.66
CA GLY A 158 -23.34 12.99 4.65
C GLY A 158 -24.50 12.66 3.71
N GLY A 159 -25.14 11.52 3.96
CA GLY A 159 -26.36 11.08 3.28
C GLY A 159 -26.15 9.88 2.36
N SER A 160 -27.07 9.70 1.42
CA SER A 160 -27.02 8.61 0.46
C SER A 160 -25.88 8.79 -0.54
N ALA A 161 -25.11 7.73 -0.73
CA ALA A 161 -24.15 7.64 -1.81
C ALA A 161 -24.85 7.81 -3.18
N ARG A 162 -24.26 8.62 -4.06
CA ARG A 162 -24.72 8.75 -5.44
C ARG A 162 -23.88 7.88 -6.37
N LYS A 163 -24.54 7.02 -7.14
CA LYS A 163 -23.94 6.33 -8.28
C LYS A 163 -23.63 7.36 -9.36
N VAL A 164 -22.36 7.53 -9.70
CA VAL A 164 -21.90 8.54 -10.67
C VAL A 164 -22.01 8.02 -12.10
N GLY A 165 -21.53 6.80 -12.34
CA GLY A 165 -21.50 6.21 -13.67
C GLY A 165 -20.62 4.97 -13.73
N PRO A 166 -20.63 4.26 -14.87
CA PRO A 166 -19.84 3.05 -15.05
C PRO A 166 -18.35 3.36 -15.06
N VAL A 167 -17.55 2.44 -14.53
CA VAL A 167 -16.09 2.48 -14.55
C VAL A 167 -15.63 1.64 -15.74
N ALA A 168 -14.97 2.28 -16.70
CA ALA A 168 -14.42 1.62 -17.88
C ALA A 168 -12.97 1.20 -17.66
N GLY A 169 -12.57 0.09 -18.29
CA GLY A 169 -11.22 -0.45 -18.28
C GLY A 169 -11.07 -1.69 -17.40
N GLU A 170 -10.12 -2.55 -17.76
CA GLU A 170 -9.87 -3.80 -17.04
C GLU A 170 -8.95 -3.59 -15.84
N ALA A 171 -9.20 -4.30 -14.74
CA ALA A 171 -8.33 -4.31 -13.56
C ALA A 171 -7.94 -2.92 -13.05
N VAL A 172 -8.94 -2.06 -12.82
CA VAL A 172 -8.74 -0.72 -12.24
C VAL A 172 -7.98 -0.85 -10.92
N ASP A 173 -6.85 -0.16 -10.82
CA ASP A 173 -5.91 -0.31 -9.72
C ASP A 173 -5.93 0.88 -8.75
N ARG A 174 -6.28 2.08 -9.24
CA ARG A 174 -6.32 3.31 -8.44
C ARG A 174 -7.43 4.24 -8.85
N VAL A 175 -7.88 5.04 -7.88
CA VAL A 175 -8.84 6.12 -8.06
C VAL A 175 -8.33 7.38 -7.35
N ALA A 176 -8.72 8.54 -7.85
CA ALA A 176 -8.43 9.86 -7.29
C ALA A 176 -9.60 10.82 -7.54
N LEU A 177 -9.71 11.85 -6.71
CA LEU A 177 -10.57 13.01 -6.94
C LEU A 177 -9.74 14.16 -7.51
N ALA A 178 -10.17 14.72 -8.64
CA ALA A 178 -9.51 15.79 -9.37
C ALA A 178 -10.48 16.95 -9.60
N GLY A 179 -10.74 17.75 -8.56
CA GLY A 179 -11.73 18.81 -8.63
C GLY A 179 -13.11 18.25 -8.97
N ARG A 180 -13.66 18.55 -10.15
CA ARG A 180 -14.97 18.04 -10.58
C ARG A 180 -14.93 16.67 -11.25
N TYR A 181 -13.82 15.95 -11.18
CA TYR A 181 -13.67 14.65 -11.83
C TYR A 181 -13.33 13.54 -10.84
N VAL A 182 -13.91 12.36 -11.09
CA VAL A 182 -13.36 11.07 -10.64
C VAL A 182 -12.36 10.63 -11.69
N VAL A 183 -11.15 10.28 -11.27
CA VAL A 183 -10.06 9.82 -12.15
C VAL A 183 -9.61 8.46 -11.67
N TRP A 184 -9.38 7.53 -12.59
CA TRP A 184 -8.86 6.20 -12.25
C TRP A 184 -7.89 5.71 -13.32
N SER A 185 -7.02 4.78 -12.94
CA SER A 185 -6.14 4.09 -13.87
C SER A 185 -6.53 2.63 -14.04
N SER A 186 -6.23 2.12 -15.21
CA SER A 186 -6.12 0.70 -15.50
C SER A 186 -4.74 0.47 -16.14
N PRO A 187 -3.96 -0.53 -15.68
CA PRO A 187 -2.60 -0.76 -16.16
C PRO A 187 -2.43 -0.83 -17.68
N LEU A 188 -3.42 -1.38 -18.39
CA LEU A 188 -3.38 -1.55 -19.85
C LEU A 188 -4.11 -0.41 -20.59
N ASP A 189 -5.14 0.16 -19.97
CA ASP A 189 -5.99 1.18 -20.59
C ASP A 189 -5.56 2.62 -20.29
N GLY A 190 -4.59 2.84 -19.42
CA GLY A 190 -4.16 4.19 -19.05
C GLY A 190 -5.10 4.85 -18.04
N VAL A 191 -5.16 6.18 -18.08
CA VAL A 191 -5.94 6.98 -17.13
C VAL A 191 -7.24 7.47 -17.76
N ARG A 192 -8.34 7.30 -17.05
CA ARG A 192 -9.67 7.77 -17.43
C ARG A 192 -10.22 8.74 -16.40
N ARG A 193 -11.15 9.59 -16.84
CA ARG A 193 -11.88 10.51 -15.99
C ARG A 193 -13.36 10.52 -16.34
N MET A 194 -14.18 10.88 -15.35
CA MET A 194 -15.61 11.12 -15.51
C MET A 194 -16.00 12.27 -14.58
N GLY A 195 -16.98 13.09 -14.96
CA GLY A 195 -17.51 14.12 -14.07
C GLY A 195 -18.04 13.49 -12.79
N VAL A 196 -17.84 14.14 -11.64
CA VAL A 196 -18.42 13.66 -10.38
C VAL A 196 -19.95 13.63 -10.44
N ASP A 197 -20.55 14.45 -11.30
CA ASP A 197 -22.00 14.51 -11.54
C ASP A 197 -22.48 13.49 -12.58
N GLY A 198 -21.57 12.70 -13.14
CA GLY A 198 -21.82 11.65 -14.11
C GLY A 198 -21.23 11.95 -15.48
N GLY A 199 -21.76 11.26 -16.49
CA GLY A 199 -21.31 11.33 -17.87
C GLY A 199 -20.57 10.07 -18.33
N SER A 200 -20.06 10.10 -19.56
CA SER A 200 -19.30 8.97 -20.12
C SER A 200 -17.83 9.04 -19.69
N PRO A 201 -17.21 7.91 -19.32
CA PRO A 201 -15.78 7.85 -19.08
C PRO A 201 -14.95 8.25 -20.31
N GLU A 202 -14.07 9.22 -20.13
CA GLU A 202 -13.14 9.69 -21.15
C GLU A 202 -11.71 9.30 -20.80
N ARG A 203 -10.91 8.90 -21.79
CA ARG A 203 -9.47 8.70 -21.60
C ARG A 203 -8.79 10.07 -21.49
N VAL A 204 -7.92 10.24 -20.50
CA VAL A 204 -7.09 11.44 -20.38
C VAL A 204 -6.04 11.44 -21.49
N ALA A 205 -5.88 12.56 -22.19
CA ALA A 205 -4.91 12.67 -23.28
C ALA A 205 -3.49 12.32 -22.81
N GLY A 206 -2.73 11.60 -23.64
CA GLY A 206 -1.36 11.18 -23.32
C GLY A 206 -1.21 10.09 -22.25
N SER A 207 -2.32 9.54 -21.74
CA SER A 207 -2.29 8.56 -20.63
C SER A 207 -2.15 7.09 -21.02
N LYS A 208 -2.10 6.76 -22.32
CA LYS A 208 -2.03 5.36 -22.78
C LYS A 208 -0.78 4.67 -22.20
N GLY A 209 -0.98 3.55 -21.50
CA GLY A 209 0.08 2.80 -20.84
C GLY A 209 0.64 3.47 -19.58
N LEU A 210 -0.04 4.48 -19.03
CA LEU A 210 0.33 5.14 -17.77
C LEU A 210 -0.65 4.78 -16.65
N GLN A 211 -0.12 4.49 -15.47
CA GLN A 211 -0.86 4.22 -14.24
C GLN A 211 -0.80 5.44 -13.33
N LEU A 212 -1.89 5.75 -12.61
CA LEU A 212 -1.89 6.86 -11.67
C LEU A 212 -0.85 6.62 -10.57
N VAL A 213 -0.14 7.66 -10.17
CA VAL A 213 0.63 7.67 -8.92
C VAL A 213 -0.18 8.37 -7.86
N GLU A 214 -0.46 9.65 -8.13
CA GLU A 214 -1.32 10.56 -7.40
C GLU A 214 -1.72 11.62 -8.42
N TRP A 215 -2.99 12.04 -8.50
CA TRP A 215 -3.38 13.04 -9.49
C TRP A 215 -2.59 14.36 -9.29
N PRO A 216 -1.97 14.96 -10.34
CA PRO A 216 -2.10 14.63 -11.77
C PRO A 216 -1.00 13.74 -12.36
N TRP A 217 -0.16 13.14 -11.54
CA TRP A 217 0.99 12.35 -11.93
C TRP A 217 0.64 10.89 -12.23
N ALA A 218 1.17 10.41 -13.35
CA ALA A 218 1.08 9.02 -13.77
C ALA A 218 2.45 8.50 -14.21
N THR A 219 2.68 7.19 -14.13
CA THR A 219 3.95 6.54 -14.46
C THR A 219 3.73 5.41 -15.45
N ASP A 220 4.73 5.09 -16.26
CA ASP A 220 4.72 3.90 -17.11
C ASP A 220 5.12 2.66 -16.32
N GLU A 221 4.38 2.38 -15.23
CA GLU A 221 4.67 1.25 -14.35
C GLU A 221 4.60 -0.06 -15.15
N PRO A 222 5.69 -0.85 -15.15
CA PRO A 222 5.71 -2.14 -15.83
C PRO A 222 4.87 -3.16 -15.07
N LEU A 223 4.29 -4.12 -15.81
CA LEU A 223 3.55 -5.24 -15.21
C LEU A 223 4.45 -6.16 -14.38
N ASP A 224 5.75 -6.25 -14.71
CA ASP A 224 6.74 -6.93 -13.89
C ASP A 224 7.20 -6.04 -12.74
N THR A 225 6.95 -6.49 -11.52
CA THR A 225 7.36 -5.83 -10.27
C THR A 225 8.86 -5.57 -10.13
N ARG A 226 9.73 -6.26 -10.89
CA ARG A 226 11.19 -6.05 -10.87
C ARG A 226 11.65 -4.98 -11.86
N THR A 227 10.86 -4.71 -12.89
CA THR A 227 11.21 -3.69 -13.88
C THR A 227 10.96 -2.30 -13.31
N ASN A 228 11.81 -1.35 -13.70
CA ASN A 228 11.67 0.05 -13.29
C ASN A 228 10.80 0.81 -14.30
N PRO A 229 9.92 1.71 -13.86
CA PRO A 229 9.33 2.71 -14.75
C PRO A 229 10.43 3.59 -15.37
N THR A 230 10.15 4.15 -16.55
CA THR A 230 11.09 5.01 -17.28
C THR A 230 10.74 6.49 -17.18
N LYS A 231 9.49 6.82 -16.82
CA LYS A 231 9.02 8.20 -16.72
C LYS A 231 7.84 8.40 -15.78
N VAL A 232 7.74 9.61 -15.24
CA VAL A 232 6.54 10.15 -14.58
C VAL A 232 6.02 11.32 -15.42
N VAL A 233 4.72 11.40 -15.66
CA VAL A 233 4.07 12.38 -16.53
C VAL A 233 2.98 13.11 -15.74
N ASP A 234 3.00 14.44 -15.80
CA ASP A 234 1.89 15.27 -15.36
C ASP A 234 0.83 15.28 -16.46
N LEU A 235 -0.30 14.63 -16.22
CA LEU A 235 -1.38 14.48 -17.20
C LEU A 235 -2.16 15.77 -17.45
N ARG A 236 -1.96 16.83 -16.66
CA ARG A 236 -2.57 18.14 -16.93
C ARG A 236 -1.74 18.95 -17.93
N THR A 237 -0.41 18.87 -17.79
CA THR A 237 0.52 19.75 -18.53
C THR A 237 1.29 19.01 -19.63
N GLY A 238 1.30 17.67 -19.62
CA GLY A 238 2.15 16.85 -20.48
C GLY A 238 3.63 16.83 -20.05
N ARG A 239 3.99 17.53 -18.96
CA ARG A 239 5.36 17.56 -18.46
C ARG A 239 5.83 16.16 -18.10
N THR A 240 6.97 15.76 -18.64
CA THR A 240 7.56 14.43 -18.41
C THR A 240 8.86 14.55 -17.60
N ILE A 241 8.96 13.75 -16.55
CA ILE A 241 10.17 13.55 -15.75
C ILE A 241 10.74 12.19 -16.11
N ARG A 242 11.97 12.16 -16.63
CA ARG A 242 12.65 10.90 -16.93
C ARG A 242 13.18 10.29 -15.64
N ILE A 243 12.88 9.01 -15.43
CA ILE A 243 13.38 8.24 -14.29
C ILE A 243 14.75 7.68 -14.66
N ARG A 244 15.73 7.84 -13.78
CA ARG A 244 17.08 7.29 -13.91
C ARG A 244 17.37 6.38 -12.71
N PRO A 245 17.08 5.08 -12.83
CA PRO A 245 17.41 4.14 -11.78
C PRO A 245 18.92 4.10 -11.56
N ILE A 246 19.35 4.13 -10.30
CA ILE A 246 20.75 3.89 -9.96
C ILE A 246 21.11 2.43 -10.30
N PRO A 247 22.34 2.14 -10.76
CA PRO A 247 22.73 0.78 -11.11
C PRO A 247 22.42 -0.25 -10.02
N GLY A 248 21.78 -1.35 -10.42
CA GLY A 248 21.36 -2.45 -9.54
C GLY A 248 20.12 -2.19 -8.70
N VAL A 249 19.46 -1.02 -8.84
CA VAL A 249 18.14 -0.76 -8.24
C VAL A 249 17.06 -1.30 -9.18
N GLU A 250 16.15 -2.09 -8.63
CA GLU A 250 15.04 -2.74 -9.33
C GLU A 250 13.70 -2.41 -8.65
N GLY A 251 12.61 -2.60 -9.39
CA GLY A 251 11.23 -2.46 -8.91
C GLY A 251 10.89 -1.08 -8.36
N LEU A 252 11.46 -0.01 -8.91
CA LEU A 252 11.19 1.36 -8.48
C LEU A 252 9.68 1.67 -8.54
N ARG A 253 9.21 2.39 -7.53
CA ARG A 253 7.89 3.02 -7.42
C ARG A 253 8.11 4.51 -7.20
N CYS A 254 7.77 5.30 -8.21
CA CYS A 254 8.17 6.69 -8.32
C CYS A 254 6.99 7.65 -8.22
N GLY A 255 7.15 8.69 -7.42
CA GLY A 255 6.48 9.97 -7.58
C GLY A 255 7.30 10.91 -8.47
N PRO A 256 6.87 12.17 -8.63
CA PRO A 256 7.58 13.14 -9.45
C PRO A 256 9.01 13.42 -8.96
N THR A 257 9.25 13.43 -7.65
CA THR A 257 10.55 13.79 -7.08
C THR A 257 11.31 12.58 -6.53
N TRP A 258 10.61 11.63 -5.93
CA TRP A 258 11.24 10.51 -5.23
C TRP A 258 10.75 9.15 -5.71
N CYS A 259 11.64 8.17 -5.65
CA CYS A 259 11.37 6.77 -5.94
C CYS A 259 11.84 5.89 -4.78
N ALA A 260 11.14 4.77 -4.56
CA ALA A 260 11.64 3.67 -3.74
C ALA A 260 11.70 2.37 -4.53
N GLY A 261 12.76 1.60 -4.35
CA GLY A 261 12.90 0.26 -4.91
C GLY A 261 13.88 -0.57 -4.12
N MET A 262 14.46 -1.60 -4.74
CA MET A 262 15.31 -2.58 -4.06
C MET A 262 16.65 -2.71 -4.76
N ARG A 263 17.73 -2.81 -3.98
CA ARG A 263 19.08 -3.16 -4.44
C ARG A 263 19.63 -4.30 -3.59
N GLY A 264 19.85 -5.46 -4.20
CA GLY A 264 20.34 -6.64 -3.47
C GLY A 264 19.50 -6.99 -2.23
N GLY A 265 18.17 -6.86 -2.34
CA GLY A 265 17.25 -7.14 -1.23
C GLY A 265 17.16 -6.04 -0.15
N THR A 266 17.86 -4.91 -0.31
CA THR A 266 17.76 -3.75 0.60
C THR A 266 16.96 -2.63 -0.07
N ALA A 267 16.12 -1.92 0.69
CA ALA A 267 15.36 -0.82 0.14
C ALA A 267 16.28 0.37 -0.19
N VAL A 268 15.98 1.07 -1.26
CA VAL A 268 16.69 2.28 -1.67
C VAL A 268 15.65 3.34 -1.97
N VAL A 269 15.83 4.52 -1.38
CA VAL A 269 15.09 5.72 -1.77
C VAL A 269 16.02 6.59 -2.58
N GLN A 270 15.58 7.02 -3.76
CA GLN A 270 16.36 7.88 -4.64
C GLN A 270 15.51 9.00 -5.22
N ARG A 271 16.16 10.07 -5.66
CA ARG A 271 15.53 11.07 -6.52
C ARG A 271 15.17 10.45 -7.88
N SER A 272 14.12 10.95 -8.53
CA SER A 272 13.69 10.45 -9.83
C SER A 272 14.76 10.59 -10.91
N ASP A 273 15.59 11.64 -10.83
CA ASP A 273 16.73 11.87 -11.72
C ASP A 273 17.99 11.05 -11.37
N GLY A 274 17.95 10.28 -10.27
CA GLY A 274 19.04 9.44 -9.80
C GLY A 274 20.22 10.18 -9.14
N ASN A 275 20.15 11.50 -8.97
CA ASN A 275 21.29 12.29 -8.48
C ASN A 275 21.55 12.17 -6.96
N ARG A 276 20.59 11.61 -6.22
CA ARG A 276 20.71 11.37 -4.78
C ARG A 276 20.03 10.06 -4.44
N SER A 277 20.66 9.29 -3.55
CA SER A 277 20.05 8.09 -2.97
C SER A 277 20.49 7.85 -1.55
N GLU A 278 19.63 7.12 -0.85
CA GLU A 278 19.87 6.67 0.51
C GLU A 278 19.40 5.22 0.61
N VAL A 279 20.28 4.37 1.14
CA VAL A 279 19.94 2.98 1.46
C VAL A 279 19.15 2.97 2.76
N ARG A 280 17.97 2.35 2.73
CA ARG A 280 17.07 2.25 3.88
C ARG A 280 16.61 0.81 4.04
N ARG A 281 16.24 0.40 5.25
CA ARG A 281 15.79 -0.99 5.47
C ARG A 281 14.27 -1.03 5.45
N GLY A 282 13.70 -1.93 4.64
CA GLY A 282 12.28 -2.28 4.76
C GLY A 282 11.28 -1.27 4.22
N LEU A 283 11.69 -0.12 3.66
CA LEU A 283 10.79 0.81 2.97
C LEU A 283 10.24 0.19 1.67
N ARG A 284 8.93 0.36 1.40
CA ARG A 284 8.27 -0.15 0.19
C ARG A 284 7.16 0.79 -0.28
N GLY A 285 6.73 0.61 -1.54
CA GLY A 285 5.56 1.27 -2.10
C GLY A 285 5.82 2.65 -2.72
N TYR A 286 4.74 3.29 -3.16
CA TYR A 286 4.77 4.65 -3.70
C TYR A 286 4.96 5.68 -2.60
N PRO A 287 5.68 6.79 -2.86
CA PRO A 287 5.75 7.89 -1.90
C PRO A 287 4.37 8.52 -1.73
N TYR A 288 3.89 8.61 -0.49
CA TYR A 288 2.71 9.43 -0.19
C TYR A 288 3.08 10.91 -0.26
N ARG A 289 2.29 11.70 -1.00
CA ARG A 289 2.56 13.13 -1.27
C ARG A 289 3.98 13.39 -1.78
N ASP A 290 4.50 12.44 -2.57
CA ASP A 290 5.86 12.51 -3.11
C ASP A 290 6.93 12.76 -2.02
N ARG A 291 6.75 12.19 -0.83
CA ARG A 291 7.59 12.52 0.33
C ARG A 291 7.76 11.38 1.32
N PHE A 292 6.67 10.75 1.72
CA PHE A 292 6.68 9.79 2.82
C PHE A 292 6.77 8.36 2.31
N PHE A 293 7.76 7.63 2.81
CA PHE A 293 7.97 6.21 2.58
C PHE A 293 7.75 5.44 3.87
N ILE A 294 7.18 4.25 3.77
CA ILE A 294 6.78 3.49 4.95
C ILE A 294 7.44 2.13 4.90
N GLY A 295 7.99 1.74 6.03
CA GLY A 295 8.58 0.44 6.25
C GLY A 295 7.89 -0.31 7.39
N ALA A 296 8.47 -1.44 7.76
CA ALA A 296 8.03 -2.21 8.92
C ALA A 296 8.42 -1.46 10.21
N GLY A 297 7.54 -0.59 10.69
CA GLY A 297 7.75 0.15 11.93
C GLY A 297 8.38 1.52 11.85
N GLU A 298 8.63 1.99 10.63
CA GLU A 298 9.24 3.29 10.40
C GLU A 298 8.56 4.06 9.28
N ILE A 299 8.61 5.38 9.39
CA ILE A 299 8.21 6.31 8.35
C ILE A 299 9.42 7.17 8.04
N TYR A 300 9.79 7.21 6.76
CA TYR A 300 10.87 8.04 6.24
C TYR A 300 10.29 9.23 5.47
N ASP A 301 10.64 10.42 5.92
CA ASP A 301 10.35 11.69 5.25
C ASP A 301 11.54 12.08 4.37
N ALA A 302 11.42 11.84 3.07
CA ALA A 302 12.49 12.12 2.12
C ALA A 302 12.75 13.62 1.91
N ALA A 303 11.80 14.49 2.23
CA ALA A 303 12.00 15.93 2.12
C ALA A 303 12.96 16.45 3.19
N THR A 304 12.89 15.89 4.41
CA THR A 304 13.73 16.32 5.54
C THR A 304 14.88 15.37 5.85
N GLY A 305 14.89 14.17 5.25
CA GLY A 305 15.83 13.10 5.61
C GLY A 305 15.54 12.47 6.98
N THR A 306 14.38 12.75 7.56
CA THR A 306 14.01 12.30 8.91
C THR A 306 13.37 10.92 8.86
N THR A 307 13.83 10.02 9.72
CA THR A 307 13.16 8.73 9.99
C THR A 307 12.54 8.78 11.38
N VAL A 308 11.29 8.37 11.47
CA VAL A 308 10.59 8.17 12.74
C VAL A 308 10.20 6.70 12.89
N THR A 309 10.14 6.21 14.11
CA THR A 309 9.67 4.87 14.43
C THR A 309 8.37 4.88 15.20
N PHE A 310 7.62 3.79 15.08
CA PHE A 310 6.37 3.57 15.79
C PHE A 310 6.25 2.11 16.24
N ASP A 311 5.57 1.89 17.37
CA ASP A 311 5.52 0.58 18.03
C ASP A 311 4.73 -0.50 17.27
N GLY A 312 3.95 -0.11 16.26
CA GLY A 312 3.22 -1.03 15.39
C GLY A 312 4.13 -2.01 14.61
N ALA A 313 5.44 -1.78 14.60
CA ALA A 313 6.45 -2.61 13.92
C ALA A 313 6.56 -4.06 14.40
N LYS A 314 6.11 -4.38 15.61
CA LYS A 314 6.40 -5.68 16.23
C LYS A 314 5.81 -6.80 15.37
N ALA A 315 6.63 -7.78 15.02
CA ALA A 315 6.19 -8.90 14.19
C ALA A 315 4.93 -9.54 14.79
N GLY A 316 3.81 -9.47 14.06
CA GLY A 316 2.50 -9.95 14.52
C GLY A 316 1.50 -8.89 15.00
N SER A 317 1.86 -7.61 15.17
CA SER A 317 0.96 -6.57 15.71
C SER A 317 0.02 -5.91 14.71
N GLY A 318 -0.23 -6.50 13.54
CA GLY A 318 -1.31 -6.06 12.64
C GLY A 318 -1.19 -4.61 12.14
N THR A 319 0.03 -4.08 11.94
CA THR A 319 0.19 -2.78 11.27
C THR A 319 -0.40 -2.87 9.88
N ASN A 320 -1.38 -2.01 9.62
CA ASN A 320 -2.06 -1.94 8.34
C ASN A 320 -1.84 -0.55 7.73
N TRP A 321 -1.58 -0.55 6.44
CA TRP A 321 -1.75 0.65 5.64
C TRP A 321 -3.22 0.79 5.28
N SER A 322 -3.75 2.00 5.41
CA SER A 322 -5.12 2.26 5.00
C SER A 322 -5.28 2.05 3.49
N THR A 323 -6.47 1.65 3.04
CA THR A 323 -6.73 1.42 1.60
C THR A 323 -6.64 2.70 0.80
N GLY A 324 -6.97 3.84 1.40
CA GLY A 324 -6.66 5.17 0.89
C GLY A 324 -5.35 5.71 1.45
N SER A 325 -4.89 6.82 0.88
CA SER A 325 -3.55 7.35 1.12
C SER A 325 -3.43 8.10 2.45
N GLY A 326 -2.28 8.01 3.11
CA GLY A 326 -1.82 8.98 4.12
C GLY A 326 -2.01 8.61 5.59
N VAL A 327 -2.41 7.37 5.92
CA VAL A 327 -2.62 6.95 7.31
C VAL A 327 -1.93 5.61 7.61
N VAL A 328 -1.07 5.61 8.63
CA VAL A 328 -0.52 4.39 9.25
C VAL A 328 -1.26 4.12 10.54
N PHE A 329 -1.64 2.86 10.81
CA PHE A 329 -2.28 2.53 12.08
C PHE A 329 -1.97 1.12 12.59
N TRP A 330 -2.12 0.94 13.91
CA TRP A 330 -1.95 -0.34 14.61
C TRP A 330 -2.86 -0.40 15.84
N ALA A 331 -3.17 -1.62 16.30
CA ALA A 331 -3.95 -1.81 17.53
C ALA A 331 -3.09 -1.49 18.78
N GLN A 332 -3.65 -0.76 19.73
CA GLN A 332 -2.99 -0.43 20.99
C GLN A 332 -4.01 -0.17 22.10
N GLY A 333 -3.94 -0.93 23.21
CA GLY A 333 -4.72 -0.66 24.42
C GLY A 333 -6.24 -0.62 24.22
N GLY A 334 -6.81 -1.51 23.40
CA GLY A 334 -8.25 -1.50 23.06
C GLY A 334 -8.68 -0.40 22.09
N GLY A 335 -7.75 0.46 21.66
CA GLY A 335 -7.92 1.45 20.61
C GLY A 335 -7.09 1.15 19.37
N VAL A 336 -7.14 2.08 18.43
CA VAL A 336 -6.30 2.11 17.23
C VAL A 336 -5.41 3.35 17.31
N ARG A 337 -4.10 3.14 17.33
CA ARG A 337 -3.11 4.22 17.28
C ARG A 337 -2.88 4.59 15.82
N VAL A 338 -2.86 5.89 15.52
CA VAL A 338 -2.87 6.42 14.16
C VAL A 338 -1.76 7.44 13.98
N VAL A 339 -1.07 7.38 12.85
CA VAL A 339 -0.23 8.45 12.31
C VAL A 339 -0.89 9.01 11.06
N ASN A 340 -1.40 10.25 11.14
CA ASN A 340 -1.99 10.99 10.04
C ASN A 340 -0.94 11.87 9.35
N LEU A 341 -0.45 11.43 8.20
CA LEU A 341 0.60 12.13 7.46
C LEU A 341 0.12 13.46 6.85
N ALA A 342 -1.20 13.70 6.79
CA ALA A 342 -1.72 15.00 6.38
C ALA A 342 -1.50 16.11 7.43
N ALA A 343 -1.20 15.75 8.69
CA ALA A 343 -0.87 16.68 9.77
C ALA A 343 0.63 17.06 9.82
N VAL A 344 1.47 16.41 9.02
CA VAL A 344 2.89 16.74 8.92
C VAL A 344 3.04 17.93 7.96
N ALA A 345 3.52 19.06 8.50
CA ALA A 345 3.67 20.30 7.73
C ALA A 345 4.48 20.09 6.45
N GLN A 346 3.98 20.63 5.33
CA GLN A 346 4.77 20.76 4.10
C GLN A 346 5.77 21.88 4.30
N ARG A 347 7.06 21.60 4.06
CA ARG A 347 8.14 22.57 4.12
C ARG A 347 8.51 23.00 2.72
#